data_AF-A0A8H7GU35-F1
#
_entry.id   AF-A0A8H7GU35-F1
#
_cell.length_a   1.000
_cell.length_b   1.000
_cell.length_c   1.000
_cell.angle_alpha   90.00
_cell.angle_beta   90.00
_cell.angle_gamma   90.00
#
_symmetry.space_group_name_H-M   'P 1'
#
loop_
_entity.id
_entity.type
_entity.pdbx_description
1 polymer ?
#
loop_
_entity_poly.entity_id
_entity_poly.type
_entity_poly.pdbx_seq_one_letter_code
_entity_poly.pdbx_strand_id
1 'polypeptide(L)'
;MSRSSQNKSGYDKKSSAFTWTVEWLPLELGEMKKSFISFRLKESTPLCDAVPLSVLARSLGKENLEKESLCFYLDNCVSTSAHQMSLIPLSSSESLATALKDKIILEFPKIYVSSVPVLNADLSGYHGYGSGKAETSDDSSTTSSESETSSDSELDTEDSDSGQKSDEPPEEESSKAPLLEGQKKEEAVADIIEIVHLDK
;
A
#
# COMPACT_ATOMS: atom_id res chain seq x y z
N MET A 1 7.56 14.75 -6.14
CA MET A 1 8.07 13.43 -5.70
C MET A 1 7.34 12.34 -6.49
N SER A 2 7.99 11.24 -6.89
CA SER A 2 7.32 10.17 -7.69
C SER A 2 6.27 9.36 -6.92
N ARG A 3 6.35 9.31 -5.58
CA ARG A 3 5.37 8.58 -4.76
C ARG A 3 4.04 9.34 -4.67
N SER A 4 4.09 10.66 -4.52
CA SER A 4 2.89 11.48 -4.40
C SER A 4 1.99 11.38 -5.64
N SER A 5 2.56 11.26 -6.84
CA SER A 5 1.80 11.08 -8.08
C SER A 5 1.16 9.69 -8.23
N GLN A 6 1.67 8.68 -7.51
CA GLN A 6 1.11 7.33 -7.49
C GLN A 6 0.06 7.16 -6.39
N ASN A 7 0.03 8.05 -5.41
CA ASN A 7 -0.88 7.96 -4.28
C ASN A 7 -2.33 8.23 -4.72
N LYS A 8 -3.17 7.21 -4.60
CA LYS A 8 -4.62 7.27 -4.88
C LYS A 8 -5.45 7.01 -3.62
N SER A 9 -4.84 7.16 -2.44
CA SER A 9 -5.53 7.00 -1.16
C SER A 9 -6.51 8.15 -0.96
N GLY A 10 -7.65 7.87 -0.33
CA GLY A 10 -8.68 8.87 -0.07
C GLY A 10 -10.05 8.27 0.21
N TYR A 11 -10.98 9.12 0.62
CA TYR A 11 -12.36 8.73 0.88
C TYR A 11 -13.13 8.47 -0.42
N ASP A 12 -13.65 7.26 -0.59
CA ASP A 12 -14.50 6.91 -1.72
C ASP A 12 -15.98 7.00 -1.31
N LYS A 13 -16.67 8.00 -1.87
CA LYS A 13 -18.09 8.24 -1.61
C LYS A 13 -18.99 7.06 -1.99
N LYS A 14 -18.64 6.29 -3.03
CA LYS A 14 -19.48 5.19 -3.52
C LYS A 14 -19.46 4.00 -2.57
N SER A 15 -18.29 3.69 -2.03
CA SER A 15 -18.12 2.61 -1.06
C SER A 15 -18.28 3.08 0.39
N SER A 16 -18.47 4.38 0.62
CA SER A 16 -18.60 5.02 1.92
C SER A 16 -17.49 4.63 2.90
N ALA A 17 -16.26 4.51 2.38
CA ALA A 17 -15.10 4.04 3.13
C ALA A 17 -13.84 4.78 2.68
N PHE A 18 -12.87 4.91 3.58
CA PHE A 18 -11.54 5.31 3.16
C PHE A 18 -10.87 4.17 2.38
N THR A 19 -10.12 4.54 1.35
CA THR A 19 -9.37 3.59 0.54
C THR A 19 -7.89 3.94 0.52
N TRP A 20 -7.06 2.91 0.54
CA TRP A 20 -5.61 3.02 0.61
C TRP A 20 -4.96 2.62 -0.71
N THR A 21 -3.90 3.33 -1.06
CA THR A 21 -2.84 2.82 -1.92
C THR A 21 -1.86 2.06 -1.03
N VAL A 22 -1.35 0.91 -1.46
CA VAL A 22 -0.40 0.11 -0.67
C VAL A 22 0.69 -0.37 -1.60
N GLU A 23 1.96 -0.15 -1.22
CA GLU A 23 3.09 -0.82 -1.86
C GLU A 23 3.38 -2.14 -1.15
N TRP A 24 3.39 -3.22 -1.91
CA TRP A 24 3.74 -4.55 -1.43
C TRP A 24 5.18 -4.86 -1.81
N LEU A 25 5.97 -5.29 -0.82
CA LEU A 25 7.38 -5.64 -0.95
C LEU A 25 7.55 -7.12 -0.60
N PRO A 26 7.51 -8.03 -1.59
CA PRO A 26 7.66 -9.45 -1.31
C PRO A 26 9.09 -9.76 -0.84
N LEU A 27 9.21 -10.55 0.22
CA LEU A 27 10.48 -11.03 0.78
C LEU A 27 10.54 -12.56 0.74
N GLU A 28 11.62 -13.07 0.16
CA GLU A 28 11.96 -14.49 0.19
C GLU A 28 13.34 -14.67 0.83
N LEU A 29 13.43 -15.38 1.95
CA LEU A 29 14.70 -15.68 2.64
C LEU A 29 15.58 -14.43 2.92
N GLY A 30 14.94 -13.28 3.17
CA GLY A 30 15.63 -12.00 3.42
C GLY A 30 15.99 -11.21 2.16
N GLU A 31 15.73 -11.74 0.97
CA GLU A 31 15.92 -11.05 -0.30
C GLU A 31 14.63 -10.34 -0.73
N MET A 32 14.72 -9.05 -1.05
CA MET A 32 13.59 -8.30 -1.62
C MET A 32 13.36 -8.69 -3.08
N LYS A 33 12.13 -9.06 -3.40
CA LYS A 33 11.69 -9.26 -4.78
C LYS A 33 11.02 -8.00 -5.31
N LYS A 34 10.61 -8.05 -6.58
CA LYS A 34 10.00 -6.90 -7.27
C LYS A 34 8.74 -6.43 -6.53
N SER A 35 8.74 -5.17 -6.09
CA SER A 35 7.58 -4.55 -5.46
C SER A 35 6.47 -4.27 -6.47
N PHE A 36 5.25 -4.14 -5.97
CA PHE A 36 4.08 -3.77 -6.76
C PHE A 36 3.10 -2.97 -5.91
N ILE A 37 2.22 -2.22 -6.57
CA ILE A 37 1.30 -1.30 -5.88
C ILE A 37 -0.14 -1.76 -6.12
N SER A 38 -0.92 -1.82 -5.05
CA SER A 38 -2.37 -1.93 -5.11
C SER A 38 -3.01 -0.58 -4.82
N PHE A 39 -4.12 -0.29 -5.52
CA PHE A 39 -4.84 0.97 -5.39
C PHE A 39 -6.24 0.71 -4.86
N ARG A 40 -6.81 1.71 -4.17
CA ARG A 40 -8.20 1.74 -3.72
C ARG A 40 -8.60 0.53 -2.85
N LEU A 41 -7.68 0.05 -2.02
CA LEU A 41 -7.96 -1.01 -1.05
C LEU A 41 -8.82 -0.45 0.07
N LYS A 42 -9.98 -1.04 0.36
CA LYS A 42 -10.86 -0.57 1.43
C LYS A 42 -10.18 -0.73 2.78
N GLU A 43 -10.27 0.28 3.63
CA GLU A 43 -9.68 0.24 4.97
C GLU A 43 -10.23 -0.88 5.86
N SER A 44 -11.45 -1.35 5.59
CA SER A 44 -12.09 -2.45 6.30
C SER A 44 -11.62 -3.84 5.86
N THR A 45 -10.89 -3.95 4.74
CA THR A 45 -10.40 -5.24 4.24
C THR A 45 -9.27 -5.78 5.14
N PRO A 46 -9.32 -7.07 5.54
CA PRO A 46 -8.21 -7.73 6.24
C PRO A 46 -6.92 -7.73 5.42
N LEU A 47 -5.76 -7.64 6.06
CA LEU A 47 -4.47 -7.63 5.36
C LEU A 47 -4.25 -8.86 4.47
N CYS A 48 -4.61 -10.04 4.96
CA CYS A 48 -4.49 -11.29 4.20
C CYS A 48 -5.31 -11.32 2.91
N ASP A 49 -6.47 -10.65 2.89
CA ASP A 49 -7.36 -10.57 1.73
C ASP A 49 -7.02 -9.35 0.84
N ALA A 50 -6.34 -8.33 1.38
CA ALA A 50 -5.95 -7.13 0.66
C ALA A 50 -4.80 -7.34 -0.34
N VAL A 51 -3.93 -8.34 -0.08
CA VAL A 51 -2.78 -8.64 -0.94
C VAL A 51 -3.21 -9.49 -2.16
N PRO A 52 -2.90 -9.06 -3.39
CA PRO A 52 -3.13 -9.86 -4.59
C PRO A 52 -2.25 -11.12 -4.63
N LEU A 53 -2.74 -12.24 -4.12
CA LEU A 53 -1.99 -13.49 -3.98
C LEU A 53 -1.37 -13.98 -5.29
N SER A 54 -2.05 -13.83 -6.42
CA SER A 54 -1.53 -14.24 -7.74
C SER A 54 -0.31 -13.42 -8.19
N VAL A 55 -0.28 -12.14 -7.85
CA VAL A 55 0.86 -11.25 -8.14
C VAL A 55 2.00 -11.55 -7.17
N LEU A 56 1.68 -11.73 -5.89
CA LEU A 56 2.63 -12.12 -4.86
C LEU A 56 3.32 -13.46 -5.18
N ALA A 57 2.55 -14.48 -5.53
CA ALA A 57 3.03 -15.81 -5.92
C ALA A 57 4.00 -15.73 -7.09
N ARG A 58 3.65 -14.96 -8.14
CA ARG A 58 4.54 -14.72 -9.29
C ARG A 58 5.82 -14.00 -8.88
N SER A 59 5.75 -12.99 -8.00
CA SER A 59 6.94 -12.26 -7.54
C SER A 59 7.87 -13.12 -6.66
N LEU A 60 7.30 -14.07 -5.90
CA LEU A 60 8.06 -15.02 -5.08
C LEU A 60 8.51 -16.27 -5.85
N GLY A 61 8.05 -16.49 -7.08
CA GLY A 61 8.33 -17.69 -7.85
C GLY A 61 7.67 -18.97 -7.29
N LYS A 62 6.53 -18.82 -6.58
CA LYS A 62 5.77 -19.91 -5.96
C LYS A 62 4.45 -20.14 -6.71
N GLU A 63 4.02 -21.39 -6.83
CA GLU A 63 2.75 -21.71 -7.50
C GLU A 63 1.54 -21.63 -6.57
N ASN A 64 1.74 -21.88 -5.27
CA ASN A 64 0.69 -21.85 -4.27
C ASN A 64 1.17 -21.11 -3.02
N LEU A 65 0.33 -20.21 -2.52
CA LEU A 65 0.56 -19.47 -1.28
C LEU A 65 -0.71 -19.58 -0.44
N GLU A 66 -0.55 -20.05 0.79
CA GLU A 66 -1.61 -20.02 1.79
C GLU A 66 -1.69 -18.62 2.39
N LYS A 67 -2.86 -18.00 2.36
CA LYS A 67 -3.03 -16.61 2.83
C LYS A 67 -2.79 -16.48 4.33
N GLU A 68 -3.08 -17.55 5.08
CA GLU A 68 -2.94 -17.63 6.52
C GLU A 68 -1.48 -17.76 6.97
N SER A 69 -0.60 -18.27 6.11
CA SER A 69 0.82 -18.46 6.42
C SER A 69 1.67 -17.21 6.14
N LEU A 70 1.07 -16.15 5.61
CA LEU A 70 1.79 -14.93 5.25
C LEU A 70 2.03 -14.06 6.47
N CYS A 71 3.29 -13.65 6.63
CA CYS A 71 3.72 -12.67 7.61
C CYS A 71 3.77 -11.29 6.96
N PHE A 72 3.21 -10.28 7.64
CA PHE A 72 3.15 -8.90 7.16
C PHE A 72 3.95 -7.99 8.08
N TYR A 73 4.69 -7.05 7.48
CA TYR A 73 5.46 -6.06 8.23
C TYR A 73 5.36 -4.68 7.59
N LEU A 74 5.19 -3.62 8.39
CA LEU A 74 5.24 -2.24 7.92
C LEU A 74 6.68 -1.71 7.95
N ASP A 75 7.08 -0.99 6.91
CA ASP A 75 8.31 -0.20 6.89
C ASP A 75 8.27 0.92 7.94
N ASN A 76 9.26 0.96 8.84
CA ASN A 76 9.37 2.05 9.82
C ASN A 76 10.07 3.25 9.21
N CYS A 77 9.29 4.18 8.64
CA CYS A 77 9.81 5.39 8.00
C CYS A 77 10.41 6.43 8.96
N VAL A 78 10.33 6.20 10.28
CA VAL A 78 10.87 7.09 11.32
C VAL A 78 12.24 6.61 11.81
N SER A 79 12.60 5.35 11.55
CA SER A 79 13.89 4.83 11.98
C SER A 79 15.03 5.58 11.30
N THR A 80 15.99 6.03 12.10
CA THR A 80 17.20 6.73 11.65
C THR A 80 18.37 5.78 11.39
N SER A 81 18.19 4.48 11.68
CA SER A 81 19.24 3.47 11.55
C SER A 81 19.41 3.05 10.09
N ALA A 82 20.28 3.75 9.36
CA ALA A 82 20.56 3.50 7.94
C ALA A 82 21.12 2.09 7.63
N HIS A 83 21.56 1.34 8.66
CA HIS A 83 22.23 0.05 8.49
C HIS A 83 21.34 -1.17 8.76
N GLN A 84 20.13 -0.99 9.29
CA GLN A 84 19.24 -2.10 9.61
C GLN A 84 17.80 -1.79 9.20
N MET A 85 17.15 -2.77 8.57
CA MET A 85 15.76 -2.66 8.16
C MET A 85 14.87 -2.70 9.41
N SER A 86 14.25 -1.57 9.75
CA SER A 86 13.35 -1.46 10.90
C SER A 86 11.92 -1.77 10.44
N LEU A 87 11.36 -2.85 10.98
CA LEU A 87 10.08 -3.40 10.57
C LEU A 87 9.12 -3.48 11.75
N ILE A 88 7.85 -3.21 11.50
CA ILE A 88 6.79 -3.33 12.51
C ILE A 88 5.93 -4.53 12.13
N PRO A 89 5.82 -5.57 12.96
CA PRO A 89 4.97 -6.72 12.66
C PRO A 89 3.50 -6.29 12.61
N LEU A 90 2.77 -6.82 11.63
CA LEU A 90 1.33 -6.62 11.46
C LEU A 90 0.60 -7.96 11.53
N SER A 91 -0.58 -7.98 12.15
CA SER A 91 -1.44 -9.16 12.21
C SER A 91 -2.14 -9.38 10.87
N SER A 92 -2.09 -10.58 10.31
CA SER A 92 -2.69 -10.91 9.01
C SER A 92 -4.23 -10.80 9.00
N SER A 93 -4.87 -11.05 10.14
CA SER A 93 -6.33 -11.02 10.31
C SER A 93 -6.92 -9.64 10.55
N GLU A 94 -6.10 -8.64 10.87
CA GLU A 94 -6.57 -7.28 11.16
C GLU A 94 -6.92 -6.54 9.88
N SER A 95 -7.90 -5.64 9.98
CA SER A 95 -8.22 -4.71 8.89
C SER A 95 -7.08 -3.73 8.65
N LEU A 96 -6.95 -3.25 7.40
CA LEU A 96 -6.00 -2.20 7.05
C LEU A 96 -6.09 -0.98 7.98
N ALA A 97 -7.30 -0.57 8.36
CA ALA A 97 -7.52 0.54 9.30
C ALA A 97 -6.87 0.28 10.66
N THR A 98 -7.08 -0.91 11.23
CA THR A 98 -6.55 -1.27 12.56
C THR A 98 -5.05 -1.46 12.51
N ALA A 99 -4.56 -2.16 11.48
CA ALA A 99 -3.14 -2.43 11.30
C ALA A 99 -2.31 -1.17 11.05
N LEU A 100 -2.90 -0.11 10.48
CA LEU A 100 -2.22 1.17 10.23
C LEU A 100 -2.56 2.25 11.27
N LYS A 101 -3.44 1.94 12.23
CA LYS A 101 -3.83 2.87 13.28
C LYS A 101 -2.63 3.26 14.14
N ASP A 102 -2.53 4.54 14.47
CA ASP A 102 -1.46 5.11 15.29
C ASP A 102 -0.05 4.92 14.68
N LYS A 103 0.03 4.70 13.35
CA LYS A 103 1.28 4.58 12.59
C LYS A 103 1.44 5.76 11.64
N ILE A 104 2.63 6.33 11.66
CA ILE A 104 3.11 7.31 10.68
C ILE A 104 3.43 6.61 9.36
N ILE A 105 2.90 7.16 8.27
CA ILE A 105 3.07 6.68 6.91
C ILE A 105 3.45 7.86 6.03
N LEU A 106 4.45 7.68 5.16
CA LEU A 106 4.84 8.67 4.17
C LEU A 106 4.17 8.38 2.83
N GLU A 107 3.22 9.25 2.46
CA GLU A 107 2.31 9.11 1.31
C GLU A 107 1.36 7.91 1.44
N PHE A 108 1.88 6.71 1.29
CA PHE A 108 1.11 5.47 1.36
C PHE A 108 2.00 4.33 1.89
N PRO A 109 1.41 3.35 2.62
CA PRO A 109 2.17 2.34 3.36
C PRO A 109 2.99 1.43 2.45
N LYS A 110 4.15 1.02 2.97
CA LYS A 110 5.03 0.00 2.42
C LYS A 110 4.95 -1.23 3.29
N ILE A 111 4.35 -2.29 2.78
CA ILE A 111 4.11 -3.52 3.52
C ILE A 111 4.95 -4.62 2.92
N TYR A 112 5.87 -5.14 3.72
CA TYR A 112 6.63 -6.32 3.43
C TYR A 112 5.79 -7.58 3.67
N VAL A 113 5.87 -8.52 2.73
CA VAL A 113 5.12 -9.78 2.79
C VAL A 113 6.08 -10.94 2.62
N SER A 114 6.07 -11.89 3.55
CA SER A 114 6.91 -13.09 3.45
C SER A 114 6.15 -14.35 3.87
N SER A 115 6.55 -15.49 3.33
CA SER A 115 6.06 -16.80 3.80
C SER A 115 6.75 -17.25 5.09
N VAL A 116 7.91 -16.67 5.44
CA VAL A 116 8.71 -17.06 6.60
C VAL A 116 8.92 -15.83 7.48
N PRO A 117 8.92 -15.98 8.83
CA PRO A 117 9.23 -14.89 9.72
C PRO A 117 10.60 -14.27 9.42
N VAL A 118 10.67 -12.93 9.39
CA VAL A 118 11.93 -12.21 9.11
C VAL A 118 12.69 -12.06 10.42
N LEU A 119 13.81 -12.78 10.56
CA LEU A 119 14.59 -12.83 11.81
C LEU A 119 15.70 -11.77 11.89
N ASN A 120 16.12 -11.20 10.75
CA ASN A 120 17.27 -10.28 10.66
C ASN A 120 16.85 -8.80 10.62
N ALA A 121 15.59 -8.49 10.91
CA ALA A 121 15.07 -7.13 10.95
C ALA A 121 15.03 -6.60 12.38
N ASP A 122 15.22 -5.29 12.52
CA ASP A 122 14.98 -4.62 13.78
C ASP A 122 13.46 -4.49 14.00
N LEU A 123 12.93 -5.32 14.89
CA LEU A 123 11.51 -5.30 15.28
C LEU A 123 11.26 -4.32 16.44
N SER A 124 12.29 -3.63 16.95
CA SER A 124 12.15 -2.66 18.05
C SER A 124 11.54 -1.33 17.61
N GLY A 125 11.17 -1.20 16.32
CA GLY A 125 10.54 -0.02 15.72
C GLY A 125 9.28 0.49 16.42
N TYR A 126 8.70 -0.30 17.33
CA TYR A 126 7.66 0.12 18.27
C TYR A 126 8.04 1.39 19.09
N HIS A 127 9.33 1.63 19.33
CA HIS A 127 9.81 2.79 20.09
C HIS A 127 9.64 4.14 19.35
N GLY A 128 9.59 4.14 18.01
CA GLY A 128 9.45 5.37 17.21
C GLY A 128 8.04 5.94 17.18
N TYR A 129 7.02 5.16 17.57
CA TYR A 129 5.60 5.51 17.45
C TYR A 129 4.96 5.90 18.81
N GLY A 130 5.77 6.27 19.80
CA GLY A 130 5.26 6.82 21.08
C GLY A 130 4.49 5.83 21.96
N SER A 131 4.45 4.54 21.60
CA SER A 131 3.80 3.48 22.38
C SER A 131 4.77 2.73 23.29
N GLY A 132 5.87 3.38 23.67
CA GLY A 132 6.62 3.01 24.86
C GLY A 132 5.92 3.56 26.10
N LYS A 133 4.76 3.01 26.46
CA LYS A 133 4.39 3.02 27.88
C LYS A 133 5.43 2.13 28.56
N ALA A 134 6.50 2.76 29.04
CA ALA A 134 7.18 2.23 30.18
C ALA A 134 6.12 2.15 31.29
N GLU A 135 5.65 0.94 31.57
CA GLU A 135 4.98 0.62 32.83
C GLU A 135 6.02 0.82 33.94
N THR A 136 6.37 2.08 34.23
CA THR A 136 6.97 2.43 35.50
C THR A 136 5.81 2.52 36.47
N SER A 137 5.57 1.41 37.16
CA SER A 137 4.94 1.41 38.45
C SER A 137 5.60 2.49 39.32
N ASP A 138 4.94 3.63 39.44
CA ASP A 138 5.15 4.50 40.59
C ASP A 138 3.82 5.07 41.05
N ASP A 139 3.60 4.82 42.33
CA ASP A 139 2.47 5.17 43.14
C ASP A 139 2.45 6.69 43.37
N SER A 140 1.36 7.36 43.03
CA SER A 140 0.84 8.43 43.88
C SER A 140 -0.53 8.89 43.40
N SER A 141 -1.49 8.66 44.28
CA SER A 141 -2.81 9.27 44.33
C SER A 141 -2.77 10.80 44.28
N THR A 142 -3.63 11.42 43.48
CA THR A 142 -4.44 12.56 43.94
C THR A 142 -5.75 12.64 43.15
N THR A 143 -6.83 12.55 43.91
CA THR A 143 -8.23 12.83 43.55
C THR A 143 -8.43 14.31 43.25
N SER A 144 -9.16 14.65 42.18
CA SER A 144 -10.02 15.84 42.15
C SER A 144 -11.08 15.63 41.08
N SER A 145 -12.30 15.40 41.57
CA SER A 145 -13.55 15.39 40.81
C SER A 145 -14.02 16.83 40.66
N GLU A 146 -14.24 17.29 39.43
CA GLU A 146 -15.05 18.48 39.17
C GLU A 146 -15.89 18.17 37.92
N SER A 147 -17.18 17.93 38.14
CA SER A 147 -18.20 17.79 37.10
C SER A 147 -18.90 19.13 37.00
N GLU A 148 -19.02 19.77 35.84
CA GLU A 148 -20.06 20.77 35.62
C GLU A 148 -20.53 20.74 34.16
N THR A 149 -21.84 20.81 34.02
CA THR A 149 -22.66 20.63 32.81
C THR A 149 -23.02 21.97 32.18
N SER A 150 -23.15 22.05 30.85
CA SER A 150 -24.18 22.88 30.21
C SER A 150 -24.31 22.56 28.72
N SER A 151 -25.47 22.02 28.35
CA SER A 151 -26.03 22.05 27.00
C SER A 151 -26.35 23.48 26.59
N ASP A 152 -26.13 23.81 25.32
CA ASP A 152 -27.01 24.75 24.62
C ASP A 152 -27.14 24.33 23.14
N SER A 153 -28.36 24.44 22.63
CA SER A 153 -28.81 24.02 21.30
C SER A 153 -29.58 25.21 20.74
N GLU A 154 -29.13 25.79 19.63
CA GLU A 154 -29.93 26.77 18.91
C GLU A 154 -29.79 26.55 17.40
N LEU A 155 -30.94 26.62 16.74
CA LEU A 155 -31.28 26.26 15.38
C LEU A 155 -31.14 27.44 14.40
N ASP A 156 -31.38 27.11 13.12
CA ASP A 156 -31.88 27.96 12.03
C ASP A 156 -30.90 28.88 11.30
N THR A 157 -30.70 28.64 10.00
CA THR A 157 -31.45 29.38 8.96
C THR A 157 -31.35 28.67 7.60
N GLU A 158 -32.51 28.51 6.96
CA GLU A 158 -32.63 28.21 5.53
C GLU A 158 -32.27 29.47 4.73
N ASP A 159 -31.57 29.32 3.60
CA ASP A 159 -31.89 30.16 2.44
C ASP A 159 -31.60 29.42 1.12
N SER A 160 -32.56 29.60 0.22
CA SER A 160 -32.61 29.05 -1.12
C SER A 160 -31.72 29.86 -2.04
N ASP A 161 -30.98 29.21 -2.94
CA ASP A 161 -30.91 29.77 -4.29
C ASP A 161 -30.92 28.69 -5.36
N SER A 162 -31.88 28.86 -6.25
CA SER A 162 -32.23 28.07 -7.40
C SER A 162 -31.52 28.64 -8.63
N GLY A 163 -30.40 28.03 -9.03
CA GLY A 163 -29.75 28.30 -10.32
C GLY A 163 -29.96 27.15 -11.30
N GLN A 164 -31.09 27.17 -12.03
CA GLN A 164 -31.28 26.36 -13.24
C GLN A 164 -30.72 27.07 -14.49
N LYS A 165 -30.40 26.24 -15.50
CA LYS A 165 -30.00 26.52 -16.90
C LYS A 165 -28.48 26.56 -17.10
N SER A 166 -27.87 25.97 -18.12
CA SER A 166 -28.28 25.30 -19.37
C SER A 166 -27.02 24.54 -19.85
N ASP A 167 -27.14 23.29 -20.29
CA ASP A 167 -27.21 22.88 -21.70
C ASP A 167 -25.83 22.78 -22.38
N GLU A 168 -25.69 21.71 -23.16
CA GLU A 168 -24.64 21.40 -24.15
C GLU A 168 -23.38 20.63 -23.71
N PRO A 169 -23.27 19.33 -24.04
CA PRO A 169 -21.98 18.65 -24.19
C PRO A 169 -21.39 18.96 -25.59
N PRO A 170 -20.10 19.31 -25.73
CA PRO A 170 -19.49 19.35 -27.06
C PRO A 170 -19.34 17.93 -27.60
N GLU A 171 -19.92 17.68 -28.77
CA GLU A 171 -19.61 16.55 -29.63
C GLU A 171 -18.16 16.71 -30.12
N GLU A 172 -17.26 15.78 -29.80
CA GLU A 172 -15.97 15.69 -30.48
C GLU A 172 -16.12 14.78 -31.71
N GLU A 173 -16.09 15.44 -32.86
CA GLU A 173 -15.98 14.83 -34.18
C GLU A 173 -14.70 14.01 -34.32
N SER A 174 -14.90 12.74 -34.66
CA SER A 174 -13.90 11.87 -35.27
C SER A 174 -13.54 12.37 -36.67
N SER A 175 -12.28 12.78 -36.86
CA SER A 175 -11.60 13.07 -38.14
C SER A 175 -10.09 13.11 -37.84
N LYS A 176 -9.11 12.58 -38.59
CA LYS A 176 -8.97 12.12 -39.97
C LYS A 176 -7.54 11.54 -40.14
N ALA A 177 -7.36 10.57 -41.05
CA ALA A 177 -6.13 9.81 -41.34
C ALA A 177 -4.99 10.61 -42.03
N PRO A 178 -3.79 10.01 -42.27
CA PRO A 178 -3.61 9.37 -43.58
C PRO A 178 -2.76 8.07 -43.62
N LEU A 179 -3.04 7.30 -44.68
CA LEU A 179 -2.26 6.22 -45.30
C LEU A 179 -0.76 6.49 -45.43
N LEU A 180 0.06 5.46 -45.21
CA LEU A 180 1.21 5.15 -46.07
C LEU A 180 1.36 3.62 -46.26
N GLU A 181 1.32 3.23 -47.53
CA GLU A 181 1.63 1.91 -48.08
C GLU A 181 3.13 1.60 -48.08
N GLY A 182 3.46 0.30 -48.04
CA GLY A 182 4.77 -0.26 -48.44
C GLY A 182 5.77 -0.39 -47.29
N GLN A 183 6.59 -1.43 -47.16
CA GLN A 183 7.11 -2.38 -48.14
C GLN A 183 7.48 -3.71 -47.46
N LYS A 184 7.43 -4.79 -48.26
CA LYS A 184 8.03 -6.10 -48.01
C LYS A 184 9.56 -6.06 -48.17
N LYS A 185 10.22 -7.01 -47.48
CA LYS A 185 11.56 -7.64 -47.66
C LYS A 185 12.75 -7.06 -46.90
N GLU A 186 13.33 -7.88 -46.03
CA GLU A 186 14.71 -8.43 -46.01
C GLU A 186 14.83 -9.23 -44.69
N GLU A 187 14.95 -10.57 -44.67
CA GLU A 187 16.15 -11.38 -44.91
C GLU A 187 17.37 -10.97 -44.05
N ALA A 188 17.68 -11.75 -43.01
CA ALA A 188 19.03 -11.84 -42.43
C ALA A 188 19.19 -13.07 -41.49
N VAL A 189 19.78 -14.11 -42.09
CA VAL A 189 20.85 -14.99 -41.59
C VAL A 189 20.70 -15.72 -40.24
N ALA A 190 20.47 -17.03 -40.38
CA ALA A 190 21.00 -18.07 -39.51
C ALA A 190 22.50 -18.32 -39.81
N ASP A 191 23.12 -19.12 -38.94
CA ASP A 191 24.50 -19.65 -38.95
C ASP A 191 25.59 -18.79 -38.32
N ILE A 192 25.83 -19.04 -37.02
CA ILE A 192 27.14 -19.49 -36.51
C ILE A 192 26.89 -20.43 -35.31
N ILE A 193 27.00 -21.75 -35.53
CA ILE A 193 27.32 -22.71 -34.46
C ILE A 193 28.71 -23.26 -34.79
N GLU A 194 29.71 -22.76 -34.08
CA GLU A 194 31.07 -23.24 -34.12
C GLU A 194 31.15 -24.53 -33.28
N ILE A 195 31.16 -25.68 -33.96
CA ILE A 195 31.48 -26.97 -33.35
C ILE A 195 33.01 -27.07 -33.30
N VAL A 196 33.57 -26.92 -32.11
CA VAL A 196 34.90 -27.43 -31.79
C VAL A 196 34.70 -28.48 -30.73
N HIS A 197 34.85 -29.77 -31.07
CA HIS A 197 35.37 -30.81 -30.18
C HIS A 197 35.67 -32.11 -30.95
N LEU A 198 36.97 -32.45 -30.93
CA LEU A 198 37.62 -33.78 -30.99
C LEU A 198 37.24 -34.79 -32.08
N ASP A 199 38.25 -35.20 -32.86
CA ASP A 199 38.83 -36.53 -32.65
C ASP A 199 40.18 -36.75 -33.37
N LYS A 200 41.05 -37.48 -32.65
CA LYS A 200 42.28 -38.22 -33.02
C LYS A 200 43.58 -37.49 -33.36
#